data_AF-A0A0H2S3M6-F1
#
_entry.id   AF-A0A0H2S3M6-F1
#
_cell.length_a   1.000
_cell.length_b   1.000
_cell.length_c   1.000
_cell.angle_alpha   90.00
_cell.angle_beta   90.00
_cell.angle_gamma   90.00
#
_symmetry.space_group_name_H-M   'P 1'
#
loop_
_entity.id
_entity.type
_entity.pdbx_description
1 polymer ?
#
loop_
_entity_poly.entity_id
_entity_poly.type
_entity_poly.pdbx_seq_one_letter_code
_entity_poly.pdbx_strand_id
1 'polypeptide(L)' 'MSSSCEHLLNALKDCLLHSDCVMKDGRLPSDCLRNHIHELPAECQSLRKAVFNCKHGMLDMRKRFRGNEV' A
#
# COMPACT_ATOMS: atom_id res chain seq x y z
N MET A 1 -2.79 -8.31 -14.61
CA MET A 1 -3.37 -8.26 -13.25
C MET A 1 -4.18 -6.98 -13.18
N SER A 2 -5.45 -7.05 -12.81
CA SER A 2 -6.42 -5.93 -12.76
C SER A 2 -5.81 -4.56 -12.41
N SER A 3 -5.97 -3.59 -13.32
CA SER A 3 -5.45 -2.23 -13.23
C SER A 3 -5.97 -1.41 -12.04
N SER A 4 -7.04 -1.86 -11.36
CA SER A 4 -7.78 -1.09 -10.37
C SER A 4 -6.96 -0.61 -9.16
N CYS A 5 -5.91 -1.33 -8.76
CA CYS A 5 -5.08 -0.97 -7.60
C CYS A 5 -3.65 -0.54 -7.98
N GLU A 6 -3.34 -0.43 -9.27
CA GLU A 6 -1.98 -0.20 -9.75
C GLU A 6 -1.46 1.19 -9.37
N HIS A 7 -2.31 2.21 -9.47
CA HIS A 7 -1.97 3.56 -9.02
C HIS A 7 -1.62 3.63 -7.53
N LEU A 8 -2.41 2.97 -6.68
CA LEU A 8 -2.14 2.92 -5.23
C LEU A 8 -0.85 2.13 -4.92
N LEU A 9 -0.57 1.07 -5.68
CA LEU A 9 0.66 0.30 -5.53
C LEU A 9 1.89 1.11 -5.94
N ASN A 10 1.79 1.89 -7.02
CA ASN A 10 2.88 2.74 -7.47
C ASN A 10 3.13 3.88 -6.46
N ALA A 11 2.07 4.56 -6.01
CA ALA A 11 2.18 5.58 -4.96
C ALA A 11 2.79 5.02 -3.67
N LEU A 12 2.42 3.78 -3.26
CA LEU A 12 3.02 3.13 -2.09
C LEU A 12 4.52 2.88 -2.28
N LYS A 13 4.94 2.39 -3.45
CA LYS A 13 6.36 2.16 -3.76
C LYS A 13 7.14 3.46 -3.74
N ASP A 14 6.61 4.50 -4.36
CA ASP A 14 7.25 5.82 -4.37
C ASP A 14 7.39 6.35 -2.95
N CYS A 15 6.36 6.22 -2.10
CA CYS A 15 6.42 6.61 -0.69
C CYS A 15 7.51 5.83 0.08
N LEU A 16 7.62 4.52 -0.16
CA LEU A 16 8.63 3.68 0.50
C LEU A 16 10.06 4.04 0.09
N LEU A 17 10.28 4.37 -1.19
CA LEU A 17 11.59 4.79 -1.67
C LEU A 17 12.06 6.09 -1.00
N HIS A 18 11.15 7.01 -0.69
CA HIS A 18 11.47 8.25 0.02
C HIS A 18 11.45 8.10 1.55
N SER A 19 11.04 6.94 2.07
CA SER A 19 10.92 6.72 3.51
C SER A 19 12.27 6.50 4.17
N ASP A 20 12.35 6.92 5.43
CA ASP A 20 13.54 6.77 6.28
C ASP A 20 13.99 5.31 6.43
N CYS A 21 13.06 4.35 6.45
CA CYS A 21 13.40 2.93 6.60
C CYS A 21 14.21 2.37 5.41
N VAL A 22 14.01 2.90 4.20
CA VAL A 22 14.79 2.48 3.02
C VAL A 22 16.03 3.37 2.86
N MET A 23 15.87 4.69 3.06
CA MET A 23 16.94 5.67 2.83
C MET A 23 17.99 5.70 3.94
N LYS A 24 17.60 5.62 5.22
CA LYS A 24 18.52 5.68 6.37
C LYS A 24 19.01 4.30 6.77
N ASP A 25 18.10 3.35 6.88
CA ASP A 25 18.41 2.01 7.39
C ASP A 25 18.85 1.03 6.28
N GLY A 26 18.61 1.34 5.00
CA GLY A 26 18.99 0.48 3.88
C GLY A 26 18.24 -0.86 3.83
N ARG A 27 17.08 -0.97 4.51
CA ARG A 27 16.29 -2.20 4.57
C ARG A 27 15.50 -2.41 3.28
N LEU A 28 15.12 -3.67 3.05
CA LEU A 28 14.20 -3.98 1.96
C LEU A 28 12.83 -3.33 2.22
N PRO A 29 12.17 -2.77 1.20
CA PRO A 29 10.83 -2.17 1.35
C PRO A 29 9.79 -3.15 1.92
N SER A 30 9.93 -4.44 1.62
CA SER A 30 9.10 -5.52 2.16
C SER A 30 9.30 -5.73 3.66
N ASP A 31 10.52 -5.52 4.16
CA ASP A 31 10.85 -5.61 5.58
C ASP A 31 10.30 -4.39 6.34
N CYS A 32 10.45 -3.20 5.76
CA CYS A 32 9.86 -1.96 6.27
C CYS A 32 8.34 -2.07 6.46
N LEU A 33 7.66 -2.70 5.49
CA LEU A 33 6.21 -2.94 5.59
C LEU A 33 5.84 -4.02 6.62
N ARG A 34 6.73 -4.92 7.03
CA ARG A 34 6.38 -5.98 7.98
C ARG A 34 6.69 -5.60 9.41
N ASN A 35 7.88 -5.05 9.62
CA ASN A 35 8.45 -4.86 10.95
C ASN A 35 8.45 -3.39 11.39
N HIS A 36 8.54 -2.45 10.45
CA HIS A 36 8.77 -1.01 10.74
C HIS A 36 7.63 -0.11 10.30
N ILE A 37 6.39 -0.58 10.45
CA ILE A 37 5.18 0.15 10.02
C ILE A 37 5.02 1.47 10.78
N HIS A 38 5.40 1.48 12.06
CA HIS A 38 5.24 2.64 12.94
C HIS A 38 6.25 3.75 12.66
N GLU A 39 7.40 3.41 12.08
CA GLU A 39 8.46 4.36 11.72
C GLU A 39 8.21 5.01 10.35
N LEU A 40 7.29 4.45 9.57
CA LEU A 40 6.90 4.99 8.28
C LEU A 40 6.05 6.26 8.43
N PRO A 41 6.19 7.23 7.50
CA PRO A 41 5.33 8.42 7.46
C PRO A 41 3.85 8.06 7.41
N ALA A 42 3.00 8.93 7.98
CA ALA A 42 1.55 8.74 7.99
C ALA A 42 0.95 8.56 6.58
N GLU A 43 1.54 9.20 5.57
CA GLU A 43 1.17 9.03 4.16
C GLU A 43 1.41 7.60 3.65
N CYS A 44 2.57 7.00 3.95
CA CYS A 44 2.83 5.62 3.54
C CYS A 44 1.91 4.64 4.27
N GLN A 45 1.57 4.93 5.52
CA GLN A 45 0.61 4.12 6.29
C GLN A 45 -0.81 4.20 5.72
N SER A 46 -1.25 5.38 5.26
CA SER A 46 -2.57 5.55 4.63
C SER A 46 -2.63 4.83 3.29
N LEU A 47 -1.59 4.96 2.45
CA LEU A 47 -1.46 4.25 1.17
C LEU A 47 -1.48 2.73 1.36
N ARG A 48 -0.81 2.22 2.39
CA ARG A 48 -0.84 0.78 2.72
C ARG A 48 -2.27 0.31 3.01
N LYS A 49 -3.02 1.06 3.81
CA LYS A 49 -4.43 0.75 4.12
C LYS A 49 -5.28 0.83 2.86
N ALA A 50 -5.06 1.82 2.00
CA ALA A 50 -5.77 1.96 0.73
C ALA A 50 -5.51 0.77 -0.21
N VAL A 51 -4.25 0.34 -0.38
CA VAL A 51 -3.88 -0.86 -1.16
C VAL A 51 -4.53 -2.12 -0.58
N PHE A 52 -4.50 -2.27 0.75
CA PHE A 52 -5.14 -3.40 1.42
C PHE A 52 -6.65 -3.42 1.15
N ASN A 53 -7.33 -2.29 1.33
CA ASN A 53 -8.76 -2.16 1.08
C ASN A 53 -9.11 -2.39 -0.40
N CYS A 54 -8.29 -1.89 -1.33
CA CYS A 54 -8.48 -2.09 -2.75
C CYS A 54 -8.43 -3.58 -3.11
N LYS A 55 -7.35 -4.28 -2.70
CA LYS A 55 -7.21 -5.72 -2.92
C LYS A 55 -8.28 -6.54 -2.20
N HIS A 56 -8.63 -6.16 -0.97
CA HIS A 56 -9.67 -6.82 -0.21
C HIS A 56 -11.05 -6.66 -0.89
N GLY A 57 -11.37 -5.46 -1.36
CA GLY A 57 -12.61 -5.18 -2.09
C GLY A 57 -12.73 -5.94 -3.42
N MET A 58 -11.60 -6.23 -4.08
CA MET A 58 -11.57 -7.07 -5.28
C MET A 58 -11.94 -8.54 -5.01
N LEU A 59 -11.64 -9.02 -3.81
CA LEU A 59 -11.96 -10.38 -3.36
C LEU A 59 -13.34 -10.46 -2.69
N ASP A 60 -13.85 -9.35 -2.14
CA ASP A 60 -15.15 -9.30 -1.48
C ASP A 60 -16.29 -9.38 -2.50
N MET A 61 -16.95 -10.55 -2.52
CA MET A 61 -18.07 -10.84 -3.42
C MET A 61 -19.26 -9.88 -3.24
N ARG A 62 -19.39 -9.24 -2.07
CA ARG A 62 -20.47 -8.27 -1.81
C ARG A 62 -20.29 -6.95 -2.56
N LYS A 63 -19.04 -6.57 -2.87
CA LYS A 63 -18.71 -5.34 -3.60
C LYS A 63 -18.72 -5.50 -5.13
N ARG A 64 -18.81 -6.74 -5.63
CA ARG A 64 -18.86 -7.04 -7.07
C ARG A 64 -20.01 -6.34 -7.81
N PHE A 65 -21.17 -6.21 -7.17
CA PHE A 65 -22.36 -5.62 -7.81
C PHE A 65 -22.40 -4.09 -7.77
N ARG A 66 -21.76 -3.48 -6.77
CA ARG A 66 -21.78 -2.01 -6.57
C ARG A 66 -20.57 -1.30 -7.18
N GLY A 67 -19.62 -2.06 -7.72
CA GLY A 67 -18.33 -1.53 -8.13
C GLY A 67 -17.43 -1.30 -6.92
N ASN A 68 -16.13 -1.49 -7.12
CA ASN A 68 -15.14 -1.11 -6.11
C ASN A 68 -14.91 0.40 -6.29
N GLU A 69 -15.60 1.21 -5.50
CA GLU A 69 -15.27 2.64 -5.37
C GLU A 69 -13.93 2.75 -4.64
N VAL A 70 -12.86 2.99 -5.40
CA VAL A 70 -11.54 3.37 -4.89
C VAL A 70 -11.16 4.67 -5.56
#